data_AF-A0A962EQV0-F1
#
_entry.id   AF-A0A962EQV0-F1
#
_cell.length_a   1.000
_cell.length_b   1.000
_cell.length_c   1.000
_cell.angle_alpha   90.00
_cell.angle_beta   90.00
_cell.angle_gamma   90.00
#
_symmetry.space_group_name_H-M   'P 1'
#
loop_
_entity.id
_entity.type
_entity.pdbx_description
1 polymer ?
#
loop_
_entity_poly.entity_id
_entity_poly.type
_entity_poly.pdbx_seq_one_letter_code
_entity_poly.pdbx_strand_id
1 'polypeptide(L)'
;NAEDPKTFMPCPGKIEHFHAPGGNGVRVDSHLYSGYSVPPNYDSLIAKVVTFGRSREVALARMRNALDETLVEGIRTNIPLQMELVRDSAFIKGGVNIHYLEKKLER
;
A
#
# COMPACT_ATOMS: atom_id res chain seq x y z
N ASN A 1 1.30 2.25 -4.80
CA ASN A 1 1.57 3.20 -5.89
C ASN A 1 2.66 4.17 -5.49
N ALA A 2 3.43 4.65 -6.47
CA ALA A 2 4.33 5.79 -6.38
C ALA A 2 3.51 7.08 -6.46
N GLU A 3 2.84 7.44 -5.36
CA GLU A 3 1.90 8.56 -5.27
C GLU A 3 2.04 9.25 -3.90
N ASP A 4 1.72 10.53 -3.85
CA ASP A 4 1.50 11.23 -2.59
C ASP A 4 0.22 10.69 -1.92
N PRO A 5 0.27 10.22 -0.65
CA PRO A 5 -0.87 9.60 0.02
C PRO A 5 -2.04 10.57 0.29
N LYS A 6 -1.85 11.88 0.19
CA LYS A 6 -2.86 12.91 0.43
C LYS A 6 -3.40 13.52 -0.86
N THR A 7 -2.50 13.85 -1.79
CA THR A 7 -2.88 14.54 -3.04
C THR A 7 -3.06 13.57 -4.22
N PHE A 8 -2.65 12.32 -4.07
CA PHE A 8 -2.65 11.29 -5.12
C PHE A 8 -1.82 11.64 -6.36
N MET A 9 -1.01 12.70 -6.29
CA MET A 9 -0.11 13.05 -7.39
C MET A 9 0.97 11.97 -7.55
N PRO A 10 1.21 11.48 -8.78
CA PRO A 10 2.30 10.55 -9.05
C PRO A 10 3.65 11.11 -8.58
N CYS A 11 4.45 10.24 -7.95
CA CYS A 11 5.77 10.54 -7.41
C CYS A 11 6.82 9.58 -8.03
N PRO A 12 7.06 9.66 -9.35
CA PRO A 12 8.10 8.87 -10.02
C PRO A 12 9.48 9.28 -9.51
N GLY A 13 10.46 8.39 -9.64
CA GLY A 13 11.81 8.64 -9.14
C GLY A 13 12.62 7.37 -8.97
N LYS A 14 13.84 7.55 -8.47
CA LYS A 14 14.76 6.44 -8.21
C LYS A 14 14.44 5.81 -6.86
N ILE A 15 14.34 4.49 -6.83
CA ILE A 15 14.26 3.71 -5.61
C ILE A 15 15.67 3.62 -5.01
N GLU A 16 15.85 4.15 -3.81
CA GLU A 16 17.11 4.03 -3.08
C GLU A 16 17.21 2.64 -2.46
N HIS A 17 16.17 2.26 -1.71
CA HIS A 17 16.07 0.97 -1.06
C HIS A 17 14.65 0.40 -1.22
N PHE A 18 14.56 -0.89 -1.54
CA PHE A 18 13.32 -1.64 -1.52
C PHE A 18 13.48 -2.89 -0.68
N HIS A 19 12.60 -3.06 0.30
CA HIS A 19 12.44 -4.30 1.07
C HIS A 19 10.99 -4.75 0.98
N ALA A 20 10.76 -5.84 0.27
CA ALA A 20 9.44 -6.45 0.18
C ALA A 20 9.07 -7.13 1.50
N PRO A 21 7.80 -7.06 1.94
CA PRO A 21 7.34 -7.84 3.08
C PRO A 21 7.26 -9.33 2.71
N GLY A 22 7.20 -10.19 3.73
CA GLY A 22 7.18 -11.63 3.53
C GLY A 22 6.38 -12.39 4.60
N GLY A 23 6.63 -13.70 4.67
CA GLY A 23 6.02 -14.56 5.67
C GLY A 23 4.73 -15.25 5.23
N ASN A 24 4.12 -15.96 6.18
CA ASN A 24 2.99 -16.86 5.89
C ASN A 24 1.75 -16.10 5.42
N GLY A 25 1.31 -16.40 4.19
CA GLY A 25 0.11 -15.82 3.60
C GLY A 25 0.30 -14.40 3.08
N VAL A 26 1.55 -13.96 2.85
CA VAL A 26 1.88 -12.70 2.17
C VAL A 26 2.49 -13.02 0.81
N ARG A 27 1.96 -12.39 -0.24
CA ARG A 27 2.49 -12.43 -1.61
C ARG A 27 2.73 -11.02 -2.08
N VAL A 28 3.86 -10.81 -2.75
CA VAL A 28 4.22 -9.53 -3.36
C VAL A 28 4.46 -9.74 -4.85
N ASP A 29 3.74 -8.98 -5.67
CA ASP A 29 3.99 -8.88 -7.11
C ASP A 29 4.50 -7.47 -7.39
N SER A 30 5.77 -7.34 -7.74
CA SER A 30 6.41 -6.05 -7.96
C SER A 30 7.47 -6.15 -9.05
N HIS A 31 7.72 -5.03 -9.73
CA HIS A 31 8.87 -4.83 -10.62
C HIS A 31 9.98 -4.03 -9.94
N LEU A 32 9.80 -3.61 -8.69
CA LEU A 32 10.78 -2.82 -7.96
C LEU A 32 11.99 -3.65 -7.53
N TYR A 33 13.15 -3.00 -7.55
CA TYR A 33 14.39 -3.42 -6.92
C TYR A 33 15.18 -2.15 -6.55
N SER A 34 16.08 -2.23 -5.58
CA SER A 34 16.94 -1.09 -5.20
C SER A 34 17.74 -0.61 -6.42
N GLY A 35 17.68 0.70 -6.70
CA GLY A 35 18.29 1.32 -7.87
C GLY A 35 17.38 1.43 -9.09
N TYR A 36 16.21 0.79 -9.11
CA TYR A 36 15.22 0.96 -10.18
C TYR A 36 14.70 2.41 -10.24
N SER A 37 14.44 2.92 -11.45
CA SER A 37 13.83 4.24 -11.65
C SER A 37 12.40 4.08 -12.16
N VAL A 38 11.42 4.48 -11.36
CA VAL A 38 10.02 4.49 -11.74
C VAL A 38 9.81 5.60 -12.79
N PRO A 39 9.38 5.26 -14.02
CA PRO A 39 9.18 6.25 -15.08
C PRO A 39 7.91 7.09 -14.84
N PRO A 40 7.88 8.36 -15.30
CA PRO A 40 6.72 9.24 -15.15
C PRO A 40 5.60 8.99 -16.17
N ASN A 41 5.85 8.17 -17.21
CA ASN A 41 4.99 8.04 -18.38
C ASN A 41 3.89 6.95 -18.26
N TYR A 42 3.97 6.10 -17.25
CA TYR A 42 3.06 4.97 -17.07
C TYR A 42 2.29 5.07 -15.75
N ASP A 43 1.41 4.11 -15.51
CA ASP A 43 0.69 3.97 -14.25
C ASP A 43 1.64 3.95 -13.05
N SER A 44 1.22 4.55 -11.94
CA SER A 44 1.98 4.69 -10.70
C SER A 44 2.08 3.37 -9.90
N LEU A 45 1.49 2.27 -10.39
CA LEU A 45 1.54 0.95 -9.75
C LEU A 45 2.96 0.38 -9.73
N ILE A 46 3.51 0.27 -8.52
CA ILE A 46 4.87 -0.24 -8.27
C ILE A 46 4.89 -1.63 -7.62
N ALA A 47 3.87 -1.97 -6.83
CA ALA A 47 3.76 -3.26 -6.16
C ALA A 47 2.30 -3.58 -5.82
N LYS A 48 1.96 -4.86 -5.86
CA LYS A 48 0.73 -5.41 -5.29
C LYS A 48 1.12 -6.26 -4.08
N VAL A 49 0.66 -5.86 -2.90
CA VAL A 49 0.81 -6.65 -1.67
C VAL A 49 -0.52 -7.36 -1.43
N VAL A 50 -0.49 -8.68 -1.36
CA VAL A 50 -1.67 -9.52 -1.25
C VAL A 50 -1.53 -10.40 -0.02
N THR A 51 -2.51 -10.34 0.88
CA THR A 51 -2.53 -11.17 2.09
C THR A 51 -3.73 -12.09 2.12
N PHE A 52 -3.49 -13.33 2.49
CA PHE A 52 -4.50 -14.37 2.64
C PHE A 52 -4.64 -14.78 4.10
N GLY A 53 -5.85 -15.16 4.52
CA GLY A 53 -6.15 -15.67 5.86
C GLY A 53 -7.43 -16.49 5.84
N ARG A 54 -7.63 -17.35 6.85
CA ARG A 54 -8.86 -18.16 6.98
C ARG A 54 -10.09 -17.33 7.35
N SER A 55 -9.89 -16.09 7.78
CA SER A 55 -10.94 -15.11 8.02
C SER A 55 -10.46 -13.72 7.57
N ARG A 56 -11.40 -12.77 7.44
CA ARG A 56 -11.10 -11.38 7.08
C ARG A 56 -10.17 -10.74 8.11
N GLU A 57 -10.38 -11.03 9.39
CA GLU A 57 -9.60 -10.49 10.51
C GLU A 57 -8.15 -10.96 10.43
N VAL A 58 -7.92 -12.25 10.12
CA VAL A 58 -6.56 -12.79 9.94
C VAL A 58 -5.89 -12.20 8.73
N ALA A 59 -6.60 -12.05 7.60
CA ALA A 59 -6.05 -11.42 6.40
C ALA A 59 -5.68 -9.95 6.67
N LEU A 60 -6.53 -9.18 7.33
CA LEU A 60 -6.25 -7.79 7.71
C LEU A 60 -5.08 -7.68 8.70
N ALA A 61 -4.97 -8.59 9.67
CA ALA A 61 -3.83 -8.62 10.58
C ALA A 61 -2.50 -8.85 9.83
N ARG A 62 -2.49 -9.76 8.85
CA ARG A 62 -1.33 -9.98 7.99
C ARG A 62 -1.04 -8.77 7.11
N MET A 63 -2.08 -8.11 6.57
CA MET A 63 -1.90 -6.89 5.76
C MET A 63 -1.27 -5.76 6.57
N ARG A 64 -1.67 -5.59 7.84
CA ARG A 64 -1.05 -4.60 8.74
C ARG A 64 0.45 -4.85 8.88
N ASN A 65 0.83 -6.08 9.21
CA ASN A 65 2.25 -6.45 9.36
C ASN A 65 3.00 -6.29 8.02
N ALA A 66 2.42 -6.75 6.91
CA ALA A 66 3.06 -6.63 5.60
C ALA A 66 3.29 -5.17 5.19
N LEU A 67 2.33 -4.27 5.47
CA LEU A 67 2.51 -2.84 5.21
C LEU A 67 3.57 -2.22 6.13
N ASP A 68 3.64 -2.64 7.40
CA ASP A 68 4.65 -2.15 8.36
C ASP A 68 6.07 -2.60 8.00
N GLU A 69 6.21 -3.79 7.39
CA GLU A 69 7.49 -4.36 6.95
C GLU A 69 7.91 -3.89 5.54
N THR A 70 7.00 -3.29 4.78
CA THR A 70 7.31 -2.81 3.42
C THR A 70 8.14 -1.53 3.49
N LEU A 71 9.36 -1.56 2.97
CA LEU A 71 10.20 -0.38 2.84
C LEU A 71 10.33 0.01 1.37
N VAL A 72 10.00 1.27 1.04
CA VAL A 72 10.29 1.89 -0.25
C VAL A 72 10.87 3.27 0.02
N GLU A 73 12.15 3.45 -0.25
CA GLU A 73 12.86 4.72 -0.07
C GLU A 73 13.21 5.37 -1.42
N GLY A 74 13.36 6.69 -1.43
CA GLY A 74 13.65 7.52 -2.62
C GLY A 74 12.42 8.12 -3.32
N ILE A 75 11.22 7.59 -3.06
CA ILE A 75 9.96 8.15 -3.57
C ILE A 75 8.85 8.13 -2.51
N ARG A 76 7.82 8.95 -2.69
CA ARG A 76 6.60 8.85 -1.90
C ARG A 76 5.70 7.74 -2.43
N THR A 77 5.01 7.07 -1.52
CA THR A 77 4.05 6.02 -1.85
C THR A 77 2.74 6.24 -1.11
N ASN A 78 1.68 5.60 -1.58
CA ASN A 78 0.40 5.58 -0.89
C ASN A 78 0.33 4.58 0.28
N ILE A 79 1.45 3.94 0.67
CA ILE A 79 1.52 3.01 1.82
C ILE A 79 0.94 3.65 3.11
N PRO A 80 1.25 4.91 3.47
CA PRO A 80 0.67 5.51 4.68
C PRO A 80 -0.85 5.56 4.69
N LEU A 81 -1.49 5.85 3.55
CA LEU A 81 -2.94 5.83 3.43
C LEU A 81 -3.49 4.41 3.58
N GLN A 82 -2.85 3.43 2.94
CA GLN A 82 -3.25 2.02 3.06
C GLN A 82 -3.14 1.53 4.50
N MET A 83 -2.06 1.92 5.21
CA MET A 83 -1.84 1.62 6.62
C MET A 83 -2.94 2.17 7.53
N GLU A 84 -3.45 3.36 7.24
CA GLU A 84 -4.59 3.93 7.95
C GLU A 84 -5.87 3.15 7.68
N LEU A 85 -6.16 2.84 6.42
CA LEU A 85 -7.38 2.15 6.02
C LEU A 85 -7.49 0.74 6.62
N VAL A 86 -6.40 -0.04 6.66
CA VAL A 86 -6.42 -1.40 7.24
C VAL A 86 -6.53 -1.40 8.78
N ARG A 87 -6.38 -0.24 9.41
CA ARG A 87 -6.55 -0.02 10.86
C ARG A 87 -7.87 0.68 11.20
N ASP A 88 -8.60 1.16 10.19
CA ASP A 88 -9.86 1.84 10.39
C ASP A 88 -10.97 0.87 10.84
N SER A 89 -11.68 1.23 11.91
CA SER A 89 -12.72 0.37 12.50
C SER A 89 -13.92 0.13 11.58
N ALA A 90 -14.31 1.10 10.76
CA ALA A 90 -15.38 0.94 9.78
C ALA A 90 -14.94 0.03 8.63
N PHE A 91 -13.69 0.15 8.16
CA PHE A 91 -13.15 -0.75 7.14
C PHE A 91 -13.00 -2.19 7.65
N ILE A 92 -12.55 -2.36 8.90
CA ILE A 92 -12.43 -3.66 9.56
C ILE A 92 -13.81 -4.33 9.69
N LYS A 93 -14.81 -3.61 10.20
CA LYS A 93 -16.20 -4.10 10.35
C LYS A 93 -16.82 -4.54 9.02
N GLY A 94 -16.41 -3.92 7.91
CA GLY A 94 -17.01 -4.15 6.59
C GLY A 94 -18.28 -3.31 6.38
N GLY A 95 -18.73 -3.23 5.12
CA GLY A 95 -19.91 -2.44 4.75
C GLY A 95 -19.63 -0.99 4.36
N VAL A 96 -18.38 -0.66 4.01
CA VAL A 96 -18.04 0.64 3.40
C VAL A 96 -18.58 0.71 1.97
N ASN A 97 -19.01 1.90 1.54
CA ASN A 97 -19.45 2.16 0.16
C ASN A 97 -18.38 2.93 -0.62
N ILE A 98 -18.66 3.20 -1.90
CA ILE A 98 -17.72 3.87 -2.80
C ILE A 98 -17.35 5.31 -2.37
N HIS A 99 -18.18 5.97 -1.55
CA HIS A 99 -17.96 7.33 -1.06
C HIS A 99 -17.22 7.37 0.30
N TYR A 100 -16.85 6.21 0.83
CA TYR A 100 -16.26 6.12 2.17
C TYR A 100 -14.92 6.86 2.25
N LEU A 101 -14.02 6.63 1.28
CA LEU A 101 -12.70 7.26 1.28
C LEU A 101 -12.80 8.78 1.10
N GLU A 102 -13.64 9.23 0.17
CA GLU A 102 -13.92 10.66 -0.08
C GLU A 102 -14.32 11.37 1.22
N LYS A 103 -15.35 10.86 1.91
CA LYS A 103 -15.84 11.44 3.18
C LYS A 103 -14.84 11.38 4.32
N LYS A 104 -13.89 10.43 4.28
CA LYS A 104 -12.85 10.29 5.29
C LYS A 104 -11.76 11.33 5.11
N LEU A 105 -11.41 11.67 3.87
CA LEU A 105 -10.36 12.65 3.54
C LEU A 105 -10.83 14.12 3.66
N GLU A 106 -12.14 14.36 3.66
CA GLU A 106 -12.73 15.69 3.91
C GLU A 106 -12.66 16.14 5.38
N ARG A 107 -12.32 15.23 6.30
CA ARG A 107 -12.27 15.46 7.75
C ARG A 107 -10.85 15.75 8.22
#